data_AF-A0A955Z390-F1
#
_entry.id   AF-A0A955Z390-F1
#
_cell.length_a   1.000
_cell.length_b   1.000
_cell.length_c   1.000
_cell.angle_alpha   90.00
_cell.angle_beta   90.00
_cell.angle_gamma   90.00
#
_symmetry.space_group_name_H-M   'P 1'
#
loop_
_entity.id
_entity.type
_entity.pdbx_description
1 polymer ?
#
loop_
_entity_poly.entity_id
_entity_poly.type
_entity_poly.pdbx_seq_one_letter_code
_entity_poly.pdbx_strand_id
1 'polypeptide(L)'
;HCLQPNIPVHHPLRFDVVDTWGKRSLGSCTYHVWHPEGRAYDEPPLTAFEASARRAQRFTREGHAPWPVELVKAEPHPRHPLTLDLRYVTVRAGA
;
A
#
# COMPACT_ATOMS: atom_id res chain seq x y z
N HIS A 1 -8.00 -15.67 -1.45
CA HIS A 1 -9.44 -15.37 -1.25
C HIS A 1 -9.61 -13.87 -1.09
N CYS A 2 -10.23 -13.23 -2.07
CA CYS A 2 -10.75 -11.87 -1.97
C CYS A 2 -12.17 -11.95 -1.39
N LEU A 3 -12.49 -11.08 -0.43
CA LEU A 3 -13.81 -11.04 0.23
C LEU A 3 -14.93 -10.48 -0.67
N GLN A 4 -14.58 -10.00 -1.88
CA GLN A 4 -15.53 -9.47 -2.84
C GLN A 4 -15.09 -9.84 -4.26
N PRO A 5 -15.93 -10.55 -5.04
CA PRO A 5 -15.52 -11.21 -6.30
C PRO A 5 -15.38 -10.27 -7.51
N ASN A 6 -15.90 -9.04 -7.44
CA ASN A 6 -15.89 -8.10 -8.55
C ASN A 6 -14.79 -7.03 -8.45
N ILE A 7 -13.97 -7.09 -7.40
CA ILE A 7 -12.88 -6.15 -7.16
C ILE A 7 -11.57 -6.85 -7.53
N PRO A 8 -10.80 -6.30 -8.48
CA PRO A 8 -9.50 -6.86 -8.83
C PRO A 8 -8.51 -6.71 -7.66
N VAL A 9 -7.40 -7.44 -7.72
CA VAL A 9 -6.35 -7.32 -6.72
C VAL A 9 -5.66 -5.95 -6.84
N HIS A 10 -5.70 -5.16 -5.76
CA HIS A 10 -4.93 -3.92 -5.67
C HIS A 10 -3.48 -4.25 -5.27
N HIS A 11 -2.61 -4.36 -6.27
CA HIS A 11 -1.21 -4.68 -6.09
C HIS A 11 -0.35 -4.04 -7.19
N PRO A 12 0.83 -3.47 -6.85
CA PRO A 12 1.35 -3.25 -5.48
C PRO A 12 0.67 -2.08 -4.76
N LEU A 13 0.77 -2.04 -3.43
CA LEU A 13 0.26 -0.93 -2.61
C LEU A 13 1.42 -0.05 -2.17
N ARG A 14 1.37 1.24 -2.49
CA ARG A 14 2.43 2.20 -2.15
C ARG A 14 1.99 3.09 -0.99
N PHE A 15 2.84 3.20 0.01
CA PHE A 15 2.64 4.00 1.21
C PHE A 15 3.75 5.02 1.33
N ASP A 16 3.40 6.25 1.68
CA ASP A 16 4.33 7.34 1.91
C ASP A 16 4.00 8.01 3.25
N VAL A 17 5.02 8.24 4.06
CA VAL A 17 4.94 9.04 5.28
C VAL A 17 5.35 10.45 4.93
N VAL A 18 4.38 11.37 4.94
CA VAL A 18 4.56 12.73 4.44
C VAL A 18 4.59 13.73 5.60
N ASP A 19 5.56 14.63 5.59
CA ASP A 19 5.57 15.85 6.38
C ASP A 19 4.65 16.89 5.73
N THR A 20 3.56 17.23 6.40
CA THR A 20 2.53 18.15 5.91
C THR A 20 2.95 19.61 5.94
N TRP A 21 3.87 20.00 6.82
CA TRP A 21 4.39 21.36 6.87
C TRP A 21 5.43 21.59 5.77
N GLY A 22 6.36 20.64 5.61
CA GLY A 22 7.41 20.69 4.59
C GLY A 22 6.98 20.22 3.19
N LYS A 23 5.76 19.67 3.06
CA LYS A 23 5.21 19.07 1.84
C LYS A 23 6.16 18.06 1.18
N ARG A 24 6.78 17.19 1.98
CA ARG A 24 7.79 16.23 1.50
C ARG A 24 7.58 14.84 2.06
N SER A 25 7.96 13.83 1.29
CA SER A 25 8.09 12.45 1.79
C SER A 25 9.24 12.36 2.80
N LEU A 26 8.98 11.74 3.95
CA LEU A 26 9.98 11.34 4.94
C LEU A 26 10.47 9.90 4.69
N GLY A 27 9.66 9.10 4.01
CA GLY A 27 9.97 7.72 3.66
C GLY A 27 8.77 7.04 3.03
N SER A 28 9.03 6.04 2.20
CA SER A 28 8.00 5.26 1.53
C SER A 28 8.29 3.77 1.63
N CYS A 29 7.24 2.98 1.45
CA CYS A 29 7.36 1.56 1.17
C CYS A 29 6.31 1.13 0.16
N THR A 30 6.67 0.16 -0.66
CA THR A 30 5.76 -0.53 -1.56
C THR A 30 5.54 -1.94 -1.02
N TYR A 31 4.29 -2.27 -0.73
CA TYR A 31 3.85 -3.58 -0.28
C TYR A 31 3.39 -4.44 -1.45
N HIS A 32 3.97 -5.63 -1.51
CA HIS A 32 3.64 -6.65 -2.48
C HIS A 32 2.81 -7.76 -1.81
N VAL A 33 1.68 -8.12 -2.43
CA VAL A 33 0.75 -9.16 -1.93
C VAL A 33 1.41 -10.54 -2.04
N TRP A 34 2.24 -10.71 -3.06
CA TRP A 34 3.17 -11.83 -3.26
C TRP A 34 4.61 -11.32 -3.25
N HIS A 35 5.60 -12.21 -3.29
CA HIS A 35 7.01 -11.79 -3.40
C HIS A 35 7.20 -10.94 -4.67
N PRO A 36 7.95 -9.82 -4.66
CA PRO A 36 8.10 -8.94 -5.83
C PRO A 36 8.51 -9.66 -7.12
N GLU A 37 9.36 -10.68 -6.99
CA GLU A 37 9.82 -11.53 -8.10
C GLU A 37 8.86 -12.66 -8.50
N GLY A 38 7.61 -12.64 -8.04
CA GLY A 38 6.60 -13.66 -8.38
C GLY A 38 6.77 -15.01 -7.67
N ARG A 39 7.63 -15.09 -6.66
CA ARG A 39 7.82 -16.33 -5.88
C ARG A 39 6.61 -16.58 -4.96
N ALA A 40 6.07 -17.78 -5.02
CA ALA A 40 5.11 -18.30 -4.06
C ALA A 40 5.80 -19.36 -3.19
N TYR A 41 5.33 -19.51 -1.94
CA TYR A 41 5.75 -20.61 -1.08
C TYR A 41 4.64 -21.65 -1.08
N ASP A 42 4.98 -22.89 -1.39
CA ASP A 42 4.01 -24.00 -1.38
C ASP A 42 3.72 -24.49 0.03
N GLU A 43 4.64 -24.23 0.97
CA GLU A 43 4.57 -24.67 2.36
C GLU A 43 4.48 -23.50 3.34
N PRO A 44 3.77 -23.67 4.48
CA PRO A 44 3.78 -22.69 5.55
C PRO A 44 5.20 -22.50 6.14
N PRO A 45 5.49 -21.35 6.76
CA PRO A 45 6.78 -21.15 7.41
C PRO A 45 6.93 -22.10 8.60
N LEU A 46 8.09 -22.74 8.70
CA LEU A 46 8.42 -23.68 9.79
C LEU A 46 8.76 -22.95 11.09
N THR A 47 9.28 -21.72 10.98
CA THR A 47 9.72 -20.93 12.14
C THR A 47 9.17 -19.51 12.12
N ALA A 48 9.12 -18.87 13.30
CA ALA A 48 8.78 -17.46 13.43
C ALA A 48 9.78 -16.56 12.69
N PHE A 49 11.06 -16.93 12.66
CA PHE A 49 12.10 -16.23 11.93
C PHE A 49 11.84 -16.26 10.42
N GLU A 50 11.55 -17.44 9.88
CA GLU A 50 11.19 -17.59 8.47
C GLU A 50 9.92 -16.80 8.13
N ALA A 51 8.87 -16.91 8.97
CA ALA A 51 7.65 -16.14 8.78
C ALA A 51 7.91 -14.62 8.76
N SER A 52 8.81 -14.15 9.61
CA SER A 52 9.26 -12.75 9.65
C SER A 52 9.99 -12.35 8.36
N ALA A 53 10.97 -13.16 7.92
CA ALA A 53 11.73 -12.91 6.70
C ALA A 53 10.82 -12.86 5.47
N ARG A 54 9.89 -13.81 5.34
CA ARG A 54 8.89 -13.84 4.25
C ARG A 54 7.96 -12.61 4.27
N ARG A 55 7.63 -12.07 5.44
CA ARG A 55 6.86 -10.81 5.57
C ARG A 55 7.70 -9.60 5.17
N ALA A 56 8.96 -9.54 5.59
CA ALA A 56 9.85 -8.42 5.28
C ALA A 56 10.11 -8.28 3.77
N GLN A 57 10.27 -9.40 3.07
CA GLN A 57 10.48 -9.43 1.61
C GLN A 57 9.31 -8.88 0.79
N ARG A 58 8.13 -8.69 1.40
CA ARG A 58 6.99 -8.04 0.73
C ARG A 58 7.10 -6.53 0.69
N PHE A 59 8.08 -5.92 1.33
CA PHE A 59 8.26 -4.47 1.36
C PHE A 59 9.52 -4.06 0.59
N THR A 60 9.35 -3.22 -0.43
CA THR A 60 10.45 -2.53 -1.12
C THR A 60 10.43 -1.03 -0.76
N ARG A 61 11.55 -0.33 -0.95
CA ARG A 61 11.70 1.11 -0.62
C ARG A 61 11.46 2.03 -1.83
N GLU A 62 10.92 1.49 -2.91
CA GLU A 62 10.69 2.23 -4.14
C GLU A 62 9.36 3.00 -4.10
N GLY A 63 9.29 4.06 -4.91
CA GLY A 63 8.09 4.89 -5.02
C GLY A 63 7.90 5.85 -3.85
N HIS A 64 8.80 6.82 -3.66
CA HIS A 64 8.52 7.99 -2.83
C HIS A 64 7.82 9.07 -3.64
N ALA A 65 6.87 9.79 -3.03
CA ALA A 65 6.14 10.86 -3.68
C ALA A 65 7.11 11.98 -4.09
N PRO A 66 6.97 12.50 -5.33
CA PRO A 66 7.79 13.63 -5.75
C PRO A 66 7.47 14.84 -4.87
N TRP A 67 8.48 15.68 -4.65
CA TRP A 67 8.29 16.96 -3.99
C TRP A 67 7.79 18.01 -5.02
N PRO A 68 6.85 18.89 -4.65
CA PRO A 68 6.12 18.95 -3.40
C PRO A 68 4.97 17.93 -3.36
N VAL A 69 4.70 17.37 -2.19
CA VAL A 69 3.59 16.45 -1.99
C VAL A 69 2.29 17.22 -1.79
N GLU A 70 1.31 16.98 -2.66
CA GLU A 70 -0.06 17.44 -2.48
C GLU A 70 -0.95 16.30 -1.97
N LEU A 71 -1.50 16.46 -0.77
CA LEU A 71 -2.37 15.46 -0.15
C LEU A 71 -3.83 15.72 -0.54
N VAL A 72 -4.48 14.68 -1.05
CA VAL A 72 -5.94 14.68 -1.24
C VAL A 72 -6.60 14.14 0.01
N LYS A 73 -7.45 14.94 0.64
CA LYS A 73 -8.24 14.49 1.79
C LYS A 73 -9.26 13.46 1.30
N ALA A 74 -9.25 12.27 1.91
CA ALA A 74 -10.30 11.30 1.70
C ALA A 74 -11.56 11.74 2.46
N GLU A 75 -12.67 11.89 1.75
CA GLU A 75 -13.96 12.18 2.37
C GLU A 75 -14.57 10.89 2.96
N PRO A 76 -15.22 10.94 4.14
CA PRO A 76 -15.88 9.78 4.73
C PRO A 76 -16.97 9.21 3.81
N HIS A 77 -17.04 7.89 3.70
CA HIS A 77 -18.07 7.26 2.88
C HIS A 77 -19.46 7.38 3.55
N PRO A 78 -20.50 7.91 2.89
CA PRO A 78 -21.80 8.20 3.52
C PRO A 78 -22.48 7.00 4.20
N ARG A 79 -22.30 5.80 3.64
CA ARG A 79 -22.86 4.55 4.19
C ARG A 79 -21.90 3.78 5.10
N HIS A 80 -20.62 4.18 5.12
CA HIS A 80 -19.56 3.47 5.86
C HIS A 80 -18.62 4.50 6.51
N PRO A 81 -19.11 5.28 7.49
CA PRO A 81 -18.37 6.42 8.05
C PRO A 81 -17.08 6.01 8.78
N LEU A 82 -16.97 4.75 9.20
CA LEU A 82 -15.82 4.18 9.90
C LEU A 82 -14.91 3.34 8.98
N THR A 83 -15.12 3.40 7.67
CA THR A 83 -14.28 2.68 6.69
C THR A 83 -13.68 3.67 5.72
N LEU A 84 -12.36 3.74 5.70
CA LEU A 84 -11.61 4.49 4.70
C LEU A 84 -11.49 3.64 3.43
N ASP A 85 -12.31 3.93 2.43
CA ASP A 85 -12.26 3.28 1.13
C ASP A 85 -11.59 4.19 0.09
N LEU A 86 -10.29 3.96 -0.12
CA LEU A 86 -9.46 4.76 -1.01
C LEU A 86 -9.83 4.59 -2.50
N ARG A 87 -10.69 3.64 -2.87
CA ARG A 87 -11.12 3.43 -4.26
C ARG A 87 -11.99 4.57 -4.78
N TYR A 88 -12.62 5.32 -3.89
CA TYR A 88 -13.43 6.49 -4.24
C TYR A 88 -12.63 7.80 -4.22
N VAL A 89 -11.35 7.74 -3.84
CA VAL A 89 -10.46 8.90 -3.88
C VAL A 89 -9.91 9.03 -5.29
N THR A 90 -10.41 10.02 -6.03
CA THR A 90 -9.80 10.38 -7.32
C THR A 90 -8.50 11.12 -7.04
N VAL A 91 -7.38 10.41 -7.08
CA VAL A 91 -6.07 11.06 -7.16
C VAL A 91 -5.97 11.63 -8.57
N ARG A 92 -6.05 12.96 -8.70
CA ARG A 92 -5.62 13.60 -9.94
C ARG A 92 -4.11 13.39 -10.04
N ALA A 93 -3.68 12.50 -10.93
CA ALA A 93 -2.28 12.44 -11.30
C ALA A 93 -1.91 13.83 -11.84
N GLY A 94 -0.99 14.52 -11.16
CA GLY A 94 -0.34 15.70 -11.70
C GLY A 94 0.36 15.33 -13.01
N ALA A 95 0.25 16.24 -13.99
CA ALA A 95 0.90 16.16 -15.29
C ALA A 95 2.44 16.12 -15.17
#